data_AF-A0A9W7II86-F1
#
_entry.id   AF-A0A9W7II86-F1
#
_cell.length_a   1.000
_cell.length_b   1.000
_cell.length_c   1.000
_cell.angle_alpha   90.00
_cell.angle_beta   90.00
_cell.angle_gamma   90.00
#
_symmetry.space_group_name_H-M   'P 1'
#
loop_
_entity.id
_entity.type
_entity.pdbx_description
1 polymer ?
#
loop_
_entity_poly.entity_id
_entity_poly.type
_entity_poly.pdbx_seq_one_letter_code
_entity_poly.pdbx_strand_id
1 'polypeptide(L)'
;MLNGTNFKEWKRHVLIVLGCMDIDLALRQEQPAPLTADSTPDAKKDFERWDRSNRMSLMIMKHSILEAFRGTESEEITQAKSFLDELEQRFAKNDNV
;
A
#
# COMPACT_ATOMS: atom_id res chain seq x y z
N MET A 1 12.97 -3.27 -7.28
CA MET A 1 12.30 -4.54 -6.91
C MET A 1 12.81 -4.97 -5.55
N LEU A 2 11.93 -5.41 -4.64
CA LEU A 2 12.29 -5.86 -3.28
C LEU A 2 12.95 -7.25 -3.35
N ASN A 3 14.12 -7.41 -2.74
CA ASN A 3 14.94 -8.64 -2.82
C ASN A 3 15.47 -9.14 -1.46
N GLY A 4 14.85 -8.72 -0.36
CA GLY A 4 15.16 -9.17 0.98
C GLY A 4 16.10 -8.26 1.78
N THR A 5 17.06 -7.60 1.13
CA THR A 5 18.06 -6.75 1.81
C THR A 5 17.88 -5.25 1.53
N ASN A 6 17.06 -4.89 0.55
CA ASN A 6 16.93 -3.52 0.06
C ASN A 6 15.65 -2.79 0.50
N PHE A 7 15.00 -3.22 1.59
CA PHE A 7 13.69 -2.72 1.99
C PHE A 7 13.63 -1.18 2.10
N LYS A 8 14.62 -0.54 2.74
CA LYS A 8 14.67 0.92 2.92
C LYS A 8 14.67 1.67 1.57
N GLU A 9 15.52 1.26 0.64
CA GLU A 9 15.58 1.86 -0.70
C GLU A 9 14.35 1.53 -1.54
N TRP A 10 13.84 0.30 -1.45
CA TRP A 10 12.61 -0.09 -2.12
C TRP A 10 11.42 0.75 -1.65
N LYS A 11 11.23 0.89 -0.33
CA LYS A 11 10.16 1.70 0.28
C LYS A 11 10.24 3.14 -0.22
N ARG A 12 11.44 3.75 -0.18
CA ARG A 12 11.66 5.12 -0.68
C ARG A 12 11.26 5.27 -2.15
N HIS A 13 11.71 4.36 -3.02
CA HIS A 13 11.37 4.42 -4.45
C HIS A 13 9.87 4.23 -4.72
N VAL A 14 9.23 3.28 -4.06
CA VAL A 14 7.79 3.06 -4.20
C VAL A 14 7.02 4.30 -3.77
N LEU A 15 7.32 4.88 -2.61
CA LEU A 15 6.62 6.08 -2.12
C LEU A 15 6.79 7.28 -3.07
N ILE A 16 7.97 7.46 -3.67
CA ILE A 16 8.19 8.50 -4.68
C ILE A 16 7.31 8.26 -5.92
N VAL A 17 7.28 7.03 -6.44
CA VAL A 17 6.46 6.70 -7.63
C VAL A 17 4.98 6.92 -7.34
N LEU A 18 4.48 6.42 -6.20
CA LEU A 18 3.08 6.58 -5.82
C LEU A 18 2.70 8.05 -5.63
N GLY A 19 3.59 8.85 -5.03
CA GLY A 19 3.39 10.29 -4.87
C GLY A 19 3.39 11.04 -6.22
N CYS A 20 4.34 10.76 -7.11
CA CYS A 20 4.40 11.37 -8.45
C CYS A 20 3.17 11.04 -9.31
N MET A 21 2.53 9.90 -9.06
CA MET A 21 1.31 9.46 -9.75
C MET A 21 0.01 9.89 -9.07
N ASP A 22 0.07 10.60 -7.94
CA ASP A 22 -1.08 11.01 -7.12
C ASP A 22 -2.00 9.83 -6.73
N ILE A 23 -1.37 8.72 -6.32
CA ILE A 23 -2.06 7.50 -5.88
C ILE A 23 -1.65 7.07 -4.47
N ASP A 24 -1.00 7.95 -3.71
CA ASP A 24 -0.53 7.70 -2.35
C ASP A 24 -1.56 8.07 -1.25
N LEU A 25 -2.75 8.55 -1.63
CA LEU A 25 -3.82 8.98 -0.71
C LEU A 25 -4.13 7.94 0.37
N ALA A 26 -4.30 6.67 -0.01
CA ALA A 26 -4.61 5.57 0.89
C ALA A 26 -3.46 5.18 1.84
N LEU A 27 -2.24 5.64 1.56
CA LEU A 27 -1.10 5.51 2.48
C LEU A 27 -1.07 6.65 3.50
N ARG A 28 -1.60 7.83 3.14
CA ARG A 28 -1.59 9.04 3.97
C ARG A 28 -2.84 9.22 4.84
N GLN A 29 -3.97 8.67 4.40
CA GLN A 29 -5.26 8.85 5.06
C GLN A 29 -5.87 7.51 5.46
N GLU A 30 -6.53 7.50 6.62
CA GLU A 30 -7.32 6.36 7.06
C GLU A 30 -8.47 6.07 6.09
N GLN A 31 -8.93 4.81 6.08
CA GLN A 31 -10.06 4.41 5.26
C GLN A 31 -11.30 5.24 5.61
N PRO A 32 -11.95 5.90 4.63
CA PRO A 32 -13.22 6.58 4.87
C PRO A 32 -14.28 5.62 5.39
N ALA A 33 -15.28 6.17 6.09
CA ALA A 33 -16.41 5.37 6.54
C ALA A 33 -17.08 4.65 5.35
N PRO A 34 -17.58 3.41 5.54
CA PRO A 34 -18.33 2.71 4.51
C PRO A 34 -19.50 3.55 4.01
N LEU A 35 -19.69 3.55 2.69
CA LEU A 35 -20.80 4.29 2.08
C LEU A 35 -22.15 3.66 2.48
N THR A 36 -23.10 4.55 2.74
CA THR A 36 -24.51 4.23 3.05
C THR A 36 -25.43 4.85 1.99
N ALA A 37 -26.72 4.49 2.01
CA ALA A 37 -27.72 5.09 1.12
C ALA A 37 -27.78 6.62 1.25
N ASP A 38 -27.54 7.15 2.45
CA ASP A 38 -27.61 8.58 2.78
C ASP A 38 -26.29 9.32 2.55
N SER A 39 -25.25 8.66 2.04
CA SER A 39 -23.95 9.29 1.82
C SER A 39 -24.04 10.41 0.79
N THR A 40 -23.42 11.54 1.12
CA THR A 40 -23.37 12.72 0.26
C THR A 40 -22.58 12.42 -1.02
N PRO A 41 -22.81 13.17 -2.12
CA PRO A 41 -22.00 13.05 -3.34
C PRO A 41 -20.50 13.21 -3.08
N ASP A 42 -20.11 14.12 -2.18
CA ASP A 42 -18.70 14.34 -1.82
C ASP A 42 -18.12 13.16 -1.05
N ALA A 43 -18.86 12.57 -0.10
CA ALA A 43 -18.41 11.38 0.62
C ALA A 43 -18.19 10.19 -0.33
N LYS A 44 -19.07 10.00 -1.33
CA LYS A 44 -18.91 8.98 -2.36
C LYS A 44 -17.65 9.21 -3.19
N LYS A 45 -17.42 10.45 -3.62
CA LYS A 45 -16.24 10.85 -4.39
C LYS A 45 -14.94 10.64 -3.62
N ASP A 46 -14.92 10.96 -2.34
CA ASP A 46 -13.74 10.78 -1.50
C ASP A 46 -13.46 9.30 -1.25
N PHE A 47 -14.49 8.48 -1.03
CA PHE A 47 -14.36 7.03 -0.95
C PHE A 47 -13.79 6.44 -2.26
N GLU A 48 -14.32 6.82 -3.42
CA GLU A 48 -13.83 6.36 -4.73
C GLU A 48 -12.37 6.74 -4.98
N ARG A 49 -11.97 7.96 -4.61
CA ARG A 49 -10.58 8.42 -4.71
C ARG A 49 -9.65 7.61 -3.81
N TRP A 50 -10.07 7.37 -2.57
CA TRP A 50 -9.30 6.56 -1.63
C TRP A 50 -9.20 5.11 -2.09
N ASP A 51 -10.30 4.49 -2.52
CA ASP A 51 -10.33 3.11 -3.00
C ASP A 51 -9.46 2.91 -4.24
N ARG A 52 -9.52 3.84 -5.20
CA ARG A 52 -8.65 3.83 -6.37
C ARG A 52 -7.17 3.88 -5.97
N SER A 53 -6.81 4.82 -5.09
CA SER A 53 -5.45 4.96 -4.58
C SER A 53 -4.98 3.68 -3.86
N ASN A 54 -5.84 3.09 -3.03
CA ASN A 54 -5.59 1.85 -2.30
C ASN A 54 -5.29 0.68 -3.26
N ARG A 55 -6.18 0.45 -4.22
CA ARG A 55 -6.05 -0.64 -5.21
C ARG A 55 -4.80 -0.47 -6.08
N MET A 56 -4.54 0.73 -6.57
CA MET A 56 -3.37 0.99 -7.43
C MET A 56 -2.05 0.87 -6.66
N SER A 57 -1.99 1.37 -5.43
CA SER A 57 -0.82 1.24 -4.56
C SER A 57 -0.49 -0.23 -4.29
N LEU A 58 -1.49 -1.05 -3.95
CA LEU A 58 -1.31 -2.48 -3.75
C LEU A 58 -0.76 -3.18 -5.00
N MET A 59 -1.33 -2.90 -6.16
CA MET A 59 -0.90 -3.51 -7.42
C MET A 59 0.58 -3.20 -7.72
N ILE A 60 0.99 -1.93 -7.57
CA ILE A 60 2.39 -1.51 -7.79
C ILE A 60 3.32 -2.14 -6.76
N MET A 61 2.96 -2.10 -5.48
CA MET A 61 3.77 -2.68 -4.42
C MET A 61 3.95 -4.18 -4.62
N LYS A 62 2.86 -4.96 -4.77
CA LYS A 62 2.90 -6.41 -5.00
C LYS A 62 3.72 -6.77 -6.25
N HIS A 63 3.54 -6.04 -7.35
CA HIS A 63 4.30 -6.28 -8.58
C HIS A 63 5.80 -6.02 -8.39
N SER A 64 6.15 -5.03 -7.57
CA SER A 64 7.54 -4.63 -7.33
C SER A 64 8.30 -5.53 -6.34
N ILE A 65 7.71 -6.63 -5.87
CA ILE A 65 8.33 -7.64 -4.99
C ILE A 65 8.77 -8.84 -5.82
N LEU A 66 10.02 -9.27 -5.65
CA LEU A 66 10.54 -10.47 -6.28
C LEU A 66 9.75 -11.70 -5.78
N GLU A 67 9.41 -12.60 -6.70
CA GLU A 67 8.50 -13.73 -6.44
C GLU A 67 8.91 -14.58 -5.23
N ALA A 68 10.21 -14.86 -5.06
CA ALA A 68 10.75 -15.61 -3.92
C ALA A 68 10.46 -14.96 -2.54
N PHE A 69 10.08 -13.68 -2.51
CA PHE A 69 9.74 -12.92 -1.31
C PHE A 69 8.25 -12.62 -1.18
N ARG A 70 7.43 -12.95 -2.20
CA ARG A 70 5.97 -12.87 -2.11
C ARG A 70 5.50 -13.98 -1.18
N GLY A 71 5.16 -13.62 0.06
CA GLY A 71 4.52 -14.55 0.99
C GLY A 71 3.03 -14.71 0.65
N THR A 72 2.42 -15.81 1.10
CA THR A 72 0.98 -16.07 0.95
C THR A 72 0.13 -15.04 1.71
N GLU A 73 0.60 -14.58 2.88
CA GLU A 73 -0.08 -13.58 3.73
C GLU A 73 -0.25 -12.23 2.99
N SER A 74 0.69 -11.89 2.11
CA SER A 74 0.64 -10.68 1.27
C SER A 74 -0.54 -10.70 0.28
N GLU A 75 -1.08 -11.87 -0.07
CA GLU A 75 -2.20 -11.97 -1.01
C GLU A 75 -3.53 -11.55 -0.39
N GLU A 76 -3.74 -11.80 0.91
CA GLU A 76 -4.99 -11.56 1.63
C GLU A 76 -5.19 -10.10 2.06
N ILE A 77 -4.11 -9.31 2.10
CA ILE A 77 -4.19 -7.90 2.52
C ILE A 77 -4.84 -7.05 1.43
N THR A 78 -5.93 -6.37 1.81
CA THR A 78 -6.75 -5.52 0.95
C THR A 78 -6.49 -4.03 1.12
N GLN A 79 -5.69 -3.63 2.12
CA GLN A 79 -5.31 -2.23 2.37
C GLN A 79 -3.82 -2.00 2.11
N ALA A 80 -3.51 -0.99 1.30
CA ALA A 80 -2.16 -0.62 0.91
C ALA A 80 -1.28 -0.25 2.11
N LYS A 81 -1.84 0.49 3.07
CA LYS A 81 -1.13 0.91 4.28
C LYS A 81 -0.74 -0.30 5.13
N SER A 82 -1.69 -1.17 5.46
CA SER A 82 -1.45 -2.42 6.21
C SER A 82 -0.45 -3.34 5.50
N PHE A 83 -0.51 -3.40 4.17
CA PHE A 83 0.46 -4.16 3.37
C PHE A 83 1.88 -3.62 3.52
N LEU A 84 2.05 -2.29 3.47
CA LEU A 84 3.34 -1.65 3.66
C LEU A 84 3.87 -1.84 5.09
N ASP A 85 3.00 -1.74 6.09
CA ASP A 85 3.33 -1.93 7.50
C ASP A 85 3.78 -3.37 7.79
N GLU A 86 3.13 -4.37 7.19
CA GLU A 86 3.54 -5.78 7.32
C GLU A 86 4.93 -6.02 6.72
N LEU A 87 5.20 -5.48 5.53
CA LEU A 87 6.55 -5.56 4.94
C LEU A 87 7.58 -4.88 5.83
N GLU A 88 7.25 -3.72 6.40
CA GLU A 88 8.12 -3.03 7.35
C GLU A 88 8.39 -3.90 8.59
N GLN A 89 7.38 -4.53 9.18
CA GLN A 89 7.57 -5.45 10.30
C GLN A 89 8.41 -6.68 9.93
N ARG A 90 8.19 -7.24 8.74
CA ARG A 90 8.93 -8.42 8.24
C ARG A 90 10.40 -8.11 8.01
N PHE A 91 10.72 -6.94 7.44
CA PHE A 91 12.10 -6.55 7.11
C PHE A 91 12.81 -5.77 8.22
N ALA A 92 12.09 -5.17 9.18
CA ALA A 92 12.69 -4.53 10.36
C ALA A 92 13.44 -5.53 11.27
N LYS A 93 13.04 -6.81 11.26
CA LYS A 93 13.73 -7.87 12.01
C LYS A 93 15.07 -8.28 11.40
N ASN A 94 15.35 -7.92 10.14
CA ASN A 94 16.56 -8.33 9.43
C ASN A 94 17.74 -7.34 9.55
N ASP A 95 17.56 -6.22 10.25
CA ASP A 95 18.60 -5.20 10.48
C ASP A 95 19.49 -5.51 11.72
N ASN A 96 19.33 -6.68 12.36
CA ASN A 96 20.09 -7.11 13.54
C ASN A 96 21.07 -8.28 13.26
N VAL A 97 21.85 -8.20 12.17
CA VAL A 97 23.01 -9.10 11.95
C VAL A 97 24.21 -8.30 11.48
#